data_AF-A0A4V2Y970-F1
#
_entry.id   AF-A0A4V2Y970-F1
#
_cell.length_a   1.000
_cell.length_b   1.000
_cell.length_c   1.000
_cell.angle_alpha   90.00
_cell.angle_beta   90.00
_cell.angle_gamma   90.00
#
_symmetry.space_group_name_H-M   'P 1'
#
loop_
_entity.id
_entity.type
_entity.pdbx_description
1 polymer ?
#
loop_
_entity_poly.entity_id
_entity_poly.type
_entity_poly.pdbx_seq_one_letter_code
_entity_poly.pdbx_strand_id
1 'polypeptide(L)'
;MTDPMDTSSRRRRRKRVTETEEYVAMLHRMVDAFATRLADDPVGLVHVEPLREHLRDAMNIAIAINQEKPRGYSFGELAKILGIKRESVYGRAVKGRMLLARVRARLGVVSLREHHKSRLAETGVPDRRLAEGDRS
;
A
#
# COMPACT_ATOMS: atom_id res chain seq x y z
N MET A 1 23.90 47.92 -4.94
CA MET A 1 23.61 46.91 -5.98
C MET A 1 23.87 45.56 -5.34
N THR A 2 22.83 44.96 -4.78
CA THR A 2 22.90 43.73 -3.99
C THR A 2 21.72 42.88 -4.40
N ASP A 3 22.01 41.81 -5.14
CA ASP A 3 21.05 40.82 -5.63
C ASP A 3 20.56 39.95 -4.46
N PRO A 4 19.25 39.71 -4.29
CA PRO A 4 18.77 38.71 -3.35
C PRO A 4 18.89 37.31 -3.95
N MET A 5 19.68 36.46 -3.29
CA MET A 5 19.78 35.00 -3.53
C MET A 5 18.39 34.35 -3.52
N ASP A 6 17.95 33.93 -4.70
CA ASP A 6 16.81 33.05 -4.91
C ASP A 6 17.07 31.68 -4.26
N THR A 7 16.53 31.48 -3.06
CA THR A 7 16.52 30.20 -2.35
C THR A 7 15.33 29.34 -2.80
N SER A 8 15.18 29.20 -4.11
CA SER A 8 14.29 28.22 -4.74
C SER A 8 14.85 26.81 -4.57
N SER A 9 14.70 26.27 -3.35
CA SER A 9 14.86 24.84 -3.09
C SER A 9 13.69 24.09 -3.77
N ARG A 10 13.84 23.85 -5.08
CA ARG A 10 12.91 23.04 -5.86
C ARG A 10 12.79 21.66 -5.23
N ARG A 11 11.73 21.46 -4.43
CA ARG A 11 11.28 20.15 -3.95
C ARG A 11 11.21 19.21 -5.14
N ARG A 12 12.17 18.27 -5.24
CA ARG A 12 12.13 17.16 -6.20
C ARG A 12 10.79 16.43 -6.04
N ARG A 13 9.85 16.72 -6.95
CA ARG A 13 8.51 16.12 -7.01
C ARG A 13 8.72 14.63 -7.30
N ARG A 14 8.52 13.77 -6.30
CA ARG A 14 8.65 12.31 -6.48
C ARG A 14 7.73 11.87 -7.62
N LYS A 15 8.27 11.01 -8.50
CA LYS A 15 7.50 10.35 -9.56
C LYS A 15 6.31 9.66 -8.88
N ARG A 16 5.09 10.12 -9.18
CA ARG A 16 3.88 9.42 -8.73
C ARG A 16 3.96 8.04 -9.37
N VAL A 17 3.85 6.99 -8.56
CA VAL A 17 3.51 5.67 -9.10
C VAL A 17 2.02 5.79 -9.43
N THR A 18 1.72 6.28 -10.61
CA THR A 18 0.40 6.16 -11.19
C THR A 18 0.27 4.70 -11.60
N GLU A 19 -0.74 4.02 -11.06
CA GLU A 19 -1.17 2.75 -11.65
C GLU A 19 -1.36 2.99 -13.16
N THR A 20 -0.84 2.08 -13.98
CA THR A 20 -1.00 2.23 -15.43
C THR A 20 -2.47 1.98 -15.77
N GLU A 21 -2.96 2.59 -16.85
CA GLU A 21 -4.35 2.40 -17.28
C GLU A 21 -4.66 0.91 -17.52
N GLU A 22 -3.65 0.14 -17.96
CA GLU A 22 -3.75 -1.30 -18.15
C GLU A 22 -3.99 -2.05 -16.84
N TYR A 23 -3.34 -1.65 -15.74
CA TYR A 23 -3.55 -2.27 -14.44
C TYR A 23 -4.98 -2.04 -13.94
N VAL A 24 -5.48 -0.80 -14.07
CA VAL A 24 -6.86 -0.47 -13.70
C VAL A 24 -7.85 -1.26 -14.57
N ALA A 25 -7.63 -1.30 -15.89
CA ALA A 25 -8.47 -2.05 -16.82
C ALA A 25 -8.46 -3.56 -16.54
N MET A 26 -7.34 -4.12 -16.07
CA MET A 26 -7.27 -5.52 -15.64
C MET A 26 -8.13 -5.76 -14.40
N LEU A 27 -8.08 -4.88 -13.39
CA LEU A 27 -8.90 -5.02 -12.18
C LEU A 27 -10.40 -5.01 -12.50
N HIS A 28 -10.83 -4.10 -13.38
CA HIS A 28 -12.23 -4.07 -13.84
C HIS A 28 -12.62 -5.39 -14.53
N ARG A 29 -11.79 -5.88 -15.47
CA ARG A 29 -12.04 -7.16 -16.14
C ARG A 29 -12.15 -8.34 -15.18
N MET A 30 -11.34 -8.37 -14.13
CA MET A 30 -11.42 -9.43 -13.11
C MET A 30 -12.75 -9.39 -12.35
N VAL A 31 -13.24 -8.21 -12.00
CA VAL A 31 -14.52 -8.04 -11.31
C VAL A 31 -15.68 -8.44 -12.22
N ASP A 32 -15.67 -8.04 -13.49
CA ASP A 32 -16.72 -8.37 -14.45
C ASP A 32 -16.78 -9.89 -14.74
N ALA A 33 -15.62 -10.52 -14.88
CA ALA A 33 -15.52 -11.97 -15.05
C ALA A 33 -16.05 -12.72 -13.82
N PHE A 34 -15.75 -12.22 -12.61
CA PHE A 34 -16.28 -12.78 -11.39
C PHE A 34 -17.81 -12.65 -11.33
N ALA A 35 -18.36 -11.48 -11.65
CA ALA A 35 -19.80 -11.26 -11.69
C ALA A 35 -20.52 -12.20 -12.67
N THR A 36 -19.96 -12.40 -13.87
CA THR A 36 -20.50 -13.34 -14.87
C THR A 36 -20.53 -14.76 -14.31
N ARG A 37 -19.44 -15.22 -13.69
CA ARG A 37 -19.38 -16.54 -13.06
C ARG A 37 -20.39 -16.71 -11.92
N LEU A 38 -20.63 -15.66 -11.14
CA LEU A 38 -21.64 -15.68 -10.07
C LEU A 38 -23.07 -15.74 -10.60
N ALA A 39 -23.32 -15.22 -11.80
CA ALA A 39 -24.62 -15.37 -12.46
C ALA A 39 -24.85 -16.81 -12.93
N ASP A 40 -23.80 -17.48 -13.42
CA ASP A 40 -23.85 -18.88 -13.84
C ASP A 40 -23.92 -19.85 -12.66
N ASP A 41 -23.22 -19.56 -11.56
CA ASP A 41 -23.19 -20.35 -10.33
C ASP A 41 -23.32 -19.46 -9.07
N PRO A 42 -24.56 -19.23 -8.59
CA PRO A 42 -24.82 -18.42 -7.41
C PRO A 42 -24.20 -18.95 -6.10
N VAL A 43 -23.75 -20.21 -6.04
CA VAL A 43 -23.07 -20.74 -4.84
C VAL A 43 -21.80 -19.93 -4.55
N GLY A 44 -21.16 -19.37 -5.58
CA GLY A 44 -19.99 -18.51 -5.40
C GLY A 44 -20.22 -17.23 -4.59
N LEU A 45 -21.49 -16.83 -4.36
CA LEU A 45 -21.83 -15.65 -3.55
C LEU A 45 -21.29 -15.73 -2.12
N VAL A 46 -21.02 -16.94 -1.61
CA VAL A 46 -20.37 -17.14 -0.29
C VAL A 46 -19.00 -16.46 -0.18
N HIS A 47 -18.34 -16.16 -1.30
CA HIS A 47 -17.04 -15.51 -1.33
C HIS A 47 -17.10 -13.97 -1.41
N VAL A 48 -18.26 -13.39 -1.72
CA VAL A 48 -18.38 -11.95 -1.98
C VAL A 48 -18.17 -11.12 -0.73
N GLU A 49 -18.83 -11.47 0.39
CA GLU A 49 -18.67 -10.72 1.63
C GLU A 49 -17.24 -10.83 2.20
N PRO A 50 -16.62 -12.02 2.28
CA PRO A 50 -15.21 -12.14 2.66
C PRO A 50 -14.25 -11.32 1.77
N LEU A 51 -14.49 -11.29 0.45
CA LEU A 51 -13.68 -10.48 -0.47
C LEU A 51 -13.86 -8.98 -0.21
N ARG A 52 -15.10 -8.54 0.06
CA ARG A 52 -15.40 -7.15 0.42
C ARG A 52 -14.68 -6.74 1.70
N GLU A 53 -14.66 -7.61 2.70
CA GLU A 53 -13.90 -7.40 3.93
C GLU A 53 -12.40 -7.32 3.66
N HIS A 54 -11.87 -8.21 2.82
CA HIS A 54 -10.45 -8.21 2.45
C HIS A 54 -10.03 -6.89 1.77
N LEU A 55 -10.83 -6.39 0.82
CA LEU A 55 -10.57 -5.09 0.17
C LEU A 55 -10.64 -3.93 1.17
N ARG A 56 -11.59 -3.99 2.12
CA ARG A 56 -11.70 -2.98 3.19
C ARG A 56 -10.48 -2.99 4.10
N ASP A 57 -9.98 -4.18 4.45
CA ASP A 57 -8.78 -4.34 5.27
C ASP A 57 -7.52 -3.90 4.54
N ALA A 58 -7.38 -4.23 3.25
CA ALA A 58 -6.31 -3.74 2.41
C ALA A 58 -6.24 -2.21 2.40
N MET A 59 -7.38 -1.52 2.27
CA MET A 59 -7.43 -0.06 2.36
C MET A 59 -7.02 0.45 3.75
N ASN A 60 -7.51 -0.17 4.82
CA ASN A 60 -7.15 0.23 6.19
C ASN A 60 -5.63 0.10 6.41
N ILE A 61 -5.03 -1.00 5.96
CA ILE A 61 -3.59 -1.26 6.02
C ILE A 61 -2.82 -0.24 5.18
N ALA A 62 -3.23 0.03 3.95
CA ALA A 62 -2.57 1.00 3.07
C ALA A 62 -2.55 2.41 3.70
N ILE A 63 -3.67 2.84 4.31
CA ILE A 63 -3.76 4.11 5.05
C ILE A 63 -2.77 4.10 6.22
N ALA A 64 -2.73 3.03 7.02
CA ALA A 64 -1.83 2.92 8.16
C ALA A 64 -0.35 2.99 7.74
N ILE A 65 0.05 2.21 6.74
CA ILE A 65 1.40 2.21 6.16
C ILE A 65 1.75 3.60 5.63
N ASN A 66 0.81 4.29 4.96
CA ASN A 66 1.05 5.64 4.48
C ASN A 66 1.40 6.60 5.62
N GLN A 67 0.73 6.50 6.79
CA GLN A 67 1.02 7.37 7.94
C GLN A 67 2.39 7.11 8.58
N GLU A 68 2.98 5.92 8.38
CA GLU A 68 4.33 5.61 8.86
C GLU A 68 5.43 6.11 7.91
N LYS A 69 5.08 6.54 6.68
CA LYS A 69 6.06 7.04 5.71
C LYS A 69 6.47 8.49 6.02
N PRO A 70 7.76 8.83 6.01
CA PRO A 70 8.25 10.22 6.23
C PRO A 70 7.67 11.29 5.28
N ARG A 71 7.09 10.87 4.16
CA ARG A 71 6.41 11.74 3.17
C ARG A 71 5.09 11.13 2.71
N GLY A 72 4.39 10.46 3.62
CA GLY A 72 3.03 9.98 3.36
C GLY A 72 2.04 11.13 3.21
N TYR A 73 0.91 10.86 2.56
CA TYR A 73 -0.20 11.80 2.51
C TYR A 73 -0.76 12.06 3.92
N SER A 74 -1.07 13.32 4.23
CA SER A 74 -1.81 13.66 5.45
C SER A 74 -3.21 13.05 5.44
N PHE A 75 -3.85 12.95 6.62
CA PHE A 75 -5.24 12.50 6.71
C PHE A 75 -6.20 13.36 5.87
N GLY A 76 -5.94 14.67 5.76
CA GLY A 76 -6.75 15.58 4.94
C GLY A 76 -6.59 15.32 3.44
N GLU A 77 -5.39 15.01 2.97
CA GLU A 77 -5.16 14.64 1.57
C GLU A 77 -5.81 13.30 1.23
N LEU A 78 -5.67 12.30 2.10
CA LEU A 78 -6.33 11.01 1.93
C LEU A 78 -7.87 11.14 1.96
N ALA A 79 -8.41 11.99 2.83
CA ALA A 79 -9.84 12.29 2.89
C ALA A 79 -10.36 12.85 1.55
N LYS A 80 -9.60 13.77 0.95
CA LYS A 80 -9.90 14.33 -0.37
C LYS A 80 -9.82 13.28 -1.47
N ILE A 81 -8.79 12.43 -1.48
CA ILE A 81 -8.63 11.34 -2.46
C ILE A 81 -9.80 10.36 -2.40
N LEU A 82 -10.23 10.01 -1.19
CA LEU A 82 -11.26 8.99 -0.96
C LEU A 82 -12.69 9.54 -0.94
N GLY A 83 -12.88 10.86 -0.97
CA GLY A 83 -14.20 11.49 -0.87
C GLY A 83 -14.91 11.24 0.48
N ILE A 84 -14.15 11.08 1.57
CA ILE A 84 -14.70 10.81 2.92
C ILE A 84 -14.21 11.83 3.94
N LYS A 85 -14.86 11.84 5.12
CA LYS A 85 -14.45 12.69 6.25
C LYS A 85 -13.06 12.31 6.77
N ARG A 86 -12.32 13.30 7.27
CA ARG A 86 -10.97 13.12 7.85
C ARG A 86 -10.98 12.15 9.03
N GLU A 87 -12.00 12.24 9.88
CA GLU A 87 -12.20 11.38 11.05
C GLU A 87 -12.36 9.92 10.63
N SER A 88 -13.03 9.68 9.50
CA SER A 88 -13.18 8.34 8.92
C SER A 88 -11.82 7.78 8.48
N VAL A 89 -10.95 8.59 7.88
CA VAL A 89 -9.59 8.16 7.52
C VAL A 89 -8.77 7.83 8.76
N TYR A 90 -8.85 8.67 9.81
CA TYR A 90 -8.18 8.40 11.08
C TYR A 90 -8.63 7.06 11.69
N GLY A 91 -9.94 6.83 11.76
CA GLY A 91 -10.50 5.56 12.25
C GLY A 91 -10.03 4.35 11.43
N ARG A 92 -9.94 4.49 10.10
CA ARG A 92 -9.38 3.45 9.23
C ARG A 92 -7.90 3.20 9.50
N ALA A 93 -7.11 4.24 9.76
CA ALA A 93 -5.70 4.11 10.10
C ALA A 93 -5.49 3.34 11.42
N VAL A 94 -6.33 3.61 12.43
CA VAL A 94 -6.32 2.87 13.71
C VAL A 94 -6.58 1.38 13.46
N LYS A 95 -7.64 1.05 12.71
CA LYS A 95 -7.96 -0.34 12.35
C LYS A 95 -6.83 -1.00 11.57
N GLY A 96 -6.22 -0.29 10.62
CA GLY A 96 -5.08 -0.77 9.84
C GLY A 96 -3.87 -1.12 10.70
N ARG A 97 -3.54 -0.31 11.71
CA ARG A 97 -2.45 -0.62 12.65
C ARG A 97 -2.74 -1.89 13.46
N MET A 98 -3.98 -2.08 13.90
CA MET A 98 -4.37 -3.32 14.60
C MET A 98 -4.24 -4.54 13.69
N LEU A 99 -4.66 -4.44 12.42
CA LEU A 99 -4.51 -5.52 11.44
C LEU A 99 -3.03 -5.85 11.18
N LEU A 100 -2.19 -4.85 11.00
CA LEU A 100 -0.74 -5.03 10.85
C LEU A 100 -0.12 -5.70 12.07
N ALA A 101 -0.53 -5.32 13.28
CA ALA A 101 -0.08 -5.98 14.51
C ALA A 101 -0.47 -7.46 14.54
N ARG A 102 -1.71 -7.80 14.14
CA ARG A 102 -2.15 -9.21 14.03
C ARG A 102 -1.36 -9.99 12.99
N VAL A 103 -1.13 -9.40 11.81
CA VAL A 103 -0.34 -10.04 10.74
C VAL A 103 1.10 -10.28 11.21
N ARG A 104 1.72 -9.29 11.86
CA ARG A 104 3.07 -9.43 12.45
C ARG A 104 3.11 -10.49 13.55
N ALA A 105 2.09 -10.57 14.41
CA ALA A 105 1.99 -11.60 15.43
C ALA A 105 1.82 -12.99 14.81
N ARG A 106 0.99 -13.14 13.77
CA ARG A 106 0.77 -14.41 13.07
C ARG A 106 2.01 -14.92 12.34
N LEU A 107 2.75 -14.03 11.69
CA LEU A 107 3.96 -14.38 10.94
C LEU A 107 5.18 -14.62 11.84
N GLY A 108 5.03 -14.43 13.16
CA GLY A 108 6.17 -14.24 14.06
C GLY A 108 6.84 -12.90 13.76
N VAL A 109 7.41 -12.25 14.77
CA VAL A 109 8.20 -11.02 14.56
C VAL A 109 9.51 -11.39 13.87
N VAL A 110 9.43 -11.61 12.58
CA VAL A 110 10.53 -11.55 11.64
C VAL A 110 10.01 -10.61 10.58
N SER A 111 10.52 -9.38 10.56
CA SER A 111 10.16 -8.44 9.50
C SER A 111 10.33 -9.16 8.15
N LEU A 112 9.46 -8.93 7.16
CA LEU A 112 9.62 -9.54 5.83
C LEU A 112 11.05 -9.33 5.27
N ARG A 113 11.72 -8.27 5.71
CA ARG A 113 13.14 -7.99 5.49
C ARG A 113 14.07 -8.98 6.18
N GLU A 114 13.88 -9.29 7.45
CA GLU A 114 14.62 -10.33 8.17
C GLU A 114 14.33 -11.73 7.61
N HIS A 115 13.09 -12.04 7.23
CA HIS A 115 12.76 -13.33 6.64
C HIS A 115 13.39 -13.48 5.25
N HIS A 116 13.39 -12.42 4.44
CA HIS A 116 14.11 -12.37 3.18
C HIS A 116 15.62 -12.50 3.38
N LYS A 117 16.19 -11.81 4.37
CA LYS A 117 17.62 -11.87 4.72
C LYS A 117 18.02 -13.27 5.20
N SER A 118 17.23 -13.91 6.06
CA SER A 118 17.46 -15.28 6.52
C SER A 118 17.39 -16.28 5.36
N ARG A 119 16.39 -16.16 4.47
CA ARG A 119 16.26 -17.02 3.28
C ARG A 119 17.42 -16.84 2.28
N LEU A 120 17.90 -15.62 2.10
CA LEU A 120 19.07 -15.34 1.25
C LEU A 120 20.36 -15.87 1.88
N ALA A 121 20.50 -15.77 3.22
CA ALA A 121 21.62 -16.36 3.95
C ALA A 121 21.62 -17.89 3.89
N GLU A 122 20.45 -18.53 4.02
CA GLU A 122 20.26 -19.99 3.89
C GLU A 122 20.59 -20.51 2.49
N THR A 123 20.39 -19.70 1.44
CA THR A 123 20.62 -20.10 0.04
C THR A 123 21.97 -19.65 -0.52
N GLY A 124 22.77 -18.91 0.27
CA GLY A 124 24.07 -18.38 -0.15
C GLY A 124 23.99 -17.33 -1.28
N VAL A 125 22.81 -16.82 -1.58
CA VAL A 125 22.58 -15.85 -2.66
C VAL A 125 22.69 -14.43 -2.10
N PRO A 126 23.64 -13.60 -2.60
CA PRO A 126 23.81 -12.24 -2.10
C PRO A 126 22.61 -11.33 -2.43
N ASP A 127 22.22 -10.50 -1.46
CA ASP A 127 21.13 -9.52 -1.60
C ASP A 127 21.57 -8.34 -2.48
N ARG A 128 21.14 -8.34 -3.74
CA ARG A 128 21.51 -7.31 -4.72
C ARG A 128 20.87 -5.94 -4.46
N ARG A 129 19.89 -5.83 -3.54
CA ARG A 129 19.22 -4.56 -3.25
C ARG A 129 20.04 -3.62 -2.38
N LEU A 130 21.07 -4.14 -1.69
CA LEU A 130 22.03 -3.33 -0.93
C LEU A 130 23.18 -2.81 -1.80
N ALA A 131 23.48 -3.46 -2.92
CA ALA A 131 24.60 -3.10 -3.80
C ALA A 131 24.33 -1.85 -4.68
N GLU A 132 23.09 -1.41 -4.81
CA GLU A 132 22.71 -0.20 -5.57
C GLU A 132 22.67 1.07 -4.70
N GLY A 133 22.81 0.95 -3.38
CA GLY A 133 22.74 2.08 -2.44
C GLY A 133 24.08 2.74 -2.10
N ASP A 134 25.21 2.16 -2.52
CA ASP A 134 26.56 2.58 -2.12
C ASP A 134 27.38 3.22 -3.27
N ARG A 135 26.67 3.73 -4.28
CA ARG A 135 27.23 4.58 -5.34
C ARG A 135 26.54 5.94 -5.32
N SER A 136 26.80 6.74 -4.29
CA SER A 136 26.56 8.19 -4.24
C SER A 136 27.48 8.82 -3.22
#